data_AF-A0A4Q9KTL0-F1
#
_entry.id   AF-A0A4Q9KTL0-F1
#
_cell.length_a   1.000
_cell.length_b   1.000
_cell.length_c   1.000
_cell.angle_alpha   90.00
_cell.angle_beta   90.00
_cell.angle_gamma   90.00
#
_symmetry.space_group_name_H-M   'P 1'
#
loop_
_entity.id
_entity.type
_entity.pdbx_description
1 polymer ?
#
loop_
_entity_poly.entity_id
_entity_poly.type
_entity_poly.pdbx_seq_one_letter_code
_entity_poly.pdbx_strand_id
1 'polypeptide(L)'
;MIPNTLPHTLYTQLANKTLSNIYDYLDNQNIDSTLDYTNSVITYKVAGIGDYVFNKQPPLQQLWVSSPLSGPSHFECKDKQFIENKSKEEITGFIKKEIESIINKRNKR
;
A
#
# COMPACT_ATOMS: atom_id res chain seq x y z
N MET A 1 -30.91 -7.54 5.93
CA MET A 1 -29.85 -7.02 5.06
C MET A 1 -28.60 -7.83 5.36
N ILE A 2 -28.12 -8.63 4.41
CA ILE A 2 -26.89 -9.41 4.59
C ILE A 2 -25.74 -8.38 4.51
N PRO A 3 -24.79 -8.34 5.46
CA PRO A 3 -23.66 -7.44 5.31
C PRO A 3 -22.91 -7.86 4.04
N ASN A 4 -22.59 -6.86 3.21
CA ASN A 4 -21.91 -7.00 1.92
C ASN A 4 -20.44 -7.38 2.14
N THR A 5 -20.21 -8.49 2.84
CA THR A 5 -18.90 -8.96 3.28
C THR A 5 -18.38 -9.94 2.25
N LEU A 6 -17.23 -9.63 1.66
CA LEU A 6 -16.57 -10.54 0.73
C LEU A 6 -16.26 -11.86 1.45
N PRO A 7 -16.35 -13.02 0.77
CA PRO A 7 -15.85 -14.27 1.33
C PRO A 7 -14.40 -14.07 1.82
N HIS A 8 -14.09 -14.53 3.03
CA HIS A 8 -12.78 -14.34 3.64
C HIS A 8 -11.64 -14.78 2.71
N THR A 9 -11.82 -15.92 2.03
CA THR A 9 -10.88 -16.45 1.03
C THR A 9 -10.62 -15.48 -0.12
N LEU A 10 -11.67 -14.83 -0.62
CA LEU A 10 -11.57 -13.86 -1.72
C LEU A 10 -10.84 -12.59 -1.26
N TYR A 11 -11.17 -12.06 -0.08
CA TYR A 11 -10.42 -10.94 0.50
C TYR A 11 -8.94 -11.28 0.65
N THR A 12 -8.61 -12.44 1.22
CA THR A 12 -7.21 -12.84 1.43
C THR A 12 -6.44 -12.94 0.12
N GLN A 13 -7.05 -13.52 -0.93
CA GLN A 13 -6.46 -13.61 -2.26
C GLN A 13 -6.20 -12.23 -2.86
N LEU A 14 -7.18 -11.33 -2.79
CA LEU A 14 -7.06 -9.96 -3.31
C LEU A 14 -5.99 -9.19 -2.55
N ALA A 15 -6.01 -9.23 -1.22
CA ALA A 15 -5.04 -8.55 -0.37
C ALA A 15 -3.61 -9.03 -0.64
N ASN A 16 -3.40 -10.35 -0.76
CA ASN A 16 -2.09 -10.91 -1.10
C ASN A 16 -1.62 -10.47 -2.48
N LYS A 17 -2.51 -10.51 -3.48
CA LYS A 17 -2.19 -10.07 -4.84
C LYS A 17 -1.83 -8.58 -4.87
N THR A 18 -2.60 -7.74 -4.19
CA THR A 18 -2.33 -6.30 -4.12
C THR A 18 -1.00 -6.02 -3.43
N LEU A 19 -0.69 -6.68 -2.31
CA LEU A 19 0.61 -6.52 -1.66
C LEU A 19 1.78 -7.02 -2.54
N SER A 20 1.62 -8.13 -3.24
CA SER A 20 2.62 -8.60 -4.21
C SER A 20 2.88 -7.55 -5.30
N ASN A 21 1.82 -6.99 -5.88
CA ASN A 21 1.95 -5.95 -6.90
C ASN A 21 2.63 -4.67 -6.36
N ILE A 22 2.35 -4.31 -5.10
CA ILE A 22 3.00 -3.19 -4.43
C ILE A 22 4.49 -3.48 -4.25
N TYR A 23 4.84 -4.68 -3.78
CA TYR A 23 6.24 -5.10 -3.62
C TYR A 23 6.98 -5.02 -4.96
N ASP A 24 6.44 -5.65 -6.00
CA ASP A 24 7.05 -5.64 -7.34
C ASP A 24 7.19 -4.22 -7.87
N TYR A 25 6.19 -3.35 -7.65
CA TYR A 25 6.29 -1.94 -8.05
C TYR A 25 7.43 -1.22 -7.33
N LEU A 26 7.55 -1.38 -6.01
CA LEU A 26 8.57 -0.71 -5.19
C LEU A 26 9.98 -1.21 -5.50
N ASP A 27 10.15 -2.52 -5.71
CA ASP A 27 11.44 -3.15 -6.03
C ASP A 27 12.01 -2.66 -7.38
N ASN A 28 11.12 -2.32 -8.32
CA ASN A 28 11.49 -1.78 -9.62
C ASN A 28 11.82 -0.27 -9.62
N GLN A 29 11.78 0.41 -8.48
CA GLN A 29 12.10 1.83 -8.40
C GLN A 29 13.60 2.08 -8.25
N ASN A 30 14.17 2.95 -9.08
CA ASN A 30 15.57 3.36 -8.96
C ASN A 30 15.77 4.42 -7.87
N ILE A 31 15.50 4.03 -6.61
CA ILE A 31 15.55 4.89 -5.42
C ILE A 31 16.47 4.22 -4.40
N ASP A 32 17.41 4.97 -3.83
CA ASP A 32 18.17 4.52 -2.65
C ASP A 32 17.22 4.14 -1.50
N SER A 33 17.01 2.84 -1.34
CA SER A 33 16.00 2.24 -0.48
C SER A 33 16.30 0.76 -0.18
N THR A 34 15.62 0.22 0.83
CA THR A 34 15.61 -1.22 1.14
C THR A 34 14.16 -1.70 1.24
N LEU A 35 13.88 -2.89 0.71
CA LEU A 35 12.53 -3.46 0.62
C LEU A 35 12.51 -4.87 1.21
N ASP A 36 11.69 -5.06 2.25
CA ASP A 36 11.48 -6.34 2.92
C ASP A 36 10.00 -6.73 2.87
N TYR A 37 9.72 -8.02 2.67
CA TYR A 37 8.36 -8.56 2.81
C TYR A 37 8.36 -9.80 3.73
N THR A 38 7.99 -9.59 4.99
CA THR A 38 8.01 -10.64 6.02
C THR A 38 6.67 -10.71 6.74
N ASN A 39 6.17 -11.91 7.03
CA ASN A 39 4.93 -12.11 7.79
C ASN A 39 3.75 -11.27 7.30
N SER A 40 3.57 -11.17 5.98
CA SER A 40 2.50 -10.37 5.37
C SER A 40 2.58 -8.84 5.63
N VAL A 41 3.78 -8.35 5.98
CA VAL A 41 4.08 -6.94 6.17
C VAL A 41 5.20 -6.54 5.22
N ILE A 42 4.95 -5.54 4.38
CA ILE A 42 5.98 -4.93 3.54
C ILE A 42 6.57 -3.76 4.32
N THR A 43 7.89 -3.70 4.41
CA THR A 43 8.62 -2.55 4.94
C THR A 43 9.52 -2.00 3.84
N TYR A 44 9.32 -0.74 3.48
CA TYR A 44 10.09 -0.07 2.43
C TYR A 44 10.74 1.18 3.00
N LYS A 45 12.05 1.11 3.24
CA LYS A 45 12.82 2.17 3.87
C LYS A 45 13.49 3.02 2.80
N VAL A 46 13.12 4.28 2.71
CA VAL A 46 13.64 5.21 1.69
C VAL A 46 14.62 6.18 2.33
N ALA A 47 15.87 6.20 1.86
CA ALA A 47 16.92 7.02 2.43
C ALA A 47 16.55 8.52 2.44
N GLY A 48 16.65 9.15 3.60
CA GLY A 48 16.32 10.57 3.78
C GLY A 48 14.83 10.93 3.69
N ILE A 49 13.93 9.93 3.58
CA ILE A 49 12.47 10.14 3.61
C ILE A 49 11.85 9.44 4.82
N GLY A 50 12.20 8.17 5.06
CA GLY A 50 11.66 7.36 6.15
C GLY A 50 11.09 6.03 5.67
N ASP A 51 10.36 5.37 6.56
CA ASP A 51 9.93 3.98 6.38
C ASP A 51 8.44 3.90 6.07
N TYR A 52 8.11 3.24 4.97
CA TYR A 52 6.76 2.82 4.65
C TYR A 52 6.49 1.44 5.25
N VAL A 53 5.29 1.25 5.80
CA VAL A 53 4.84 -0.06 6.29
C VAL A 53 3.47 -0.38 5.70
N PHE A 54 3.35 -1.50 5.00
CA PHE A 54 2.09 -2.00 4.45
C PHE A 54 1.70 -3.30 5.15
N ASN A 55 0.46 -3.42 5.60
CA ASN A 55 -0.02 -4.60 6.31
C ASN A 55 -1.47 -4.95 6.00
N LYS A 56 -1.81 -6.24 6.11
CA LYS A 56 -3.20 -6.72 6.06
C LYS A 56 -3.90 -6.51 7.39
N GLN A 57 -5.19 -6.20 7.33
CA GLN A 57 -6.10 -6.24 8.47
C GLN A 57 -7.32 -7.12 8.15
N PRO A 58 -7.19 -8.46 8.29
CA PRO A 58 -8.23 -9.40 7.90
C PRO A 58 -9.59 -9.22 8.59
N PRO A 59 -9.67 -8.93 9.90
CA PRO A 59 -10.97 -8.71 10.57
C PRO A 59 -11.77 -7.55 9.97
N LEU A 60 -11.08 -6.55 9.42
CA LEU A 60 -11.67 -5.35 8.83
C LEU A 60 -11.77 -5.43 7.30
N GLN A 61 -11.24 -6.48 6.67
CA GLN A 61 -11.09 -6.59 5.22
C GLN A 61 -10.37 -5.37 4.60
N GLN A 62 -9.32 -4.91 5.27
CA GLN A 62 -8.57 -3.71 4.88
C GLN A 62 -7.09 -4.00 4.58
N LEU A 63 -6.47 -3.07 3.87
CA LEU A 63 -5.02 -2.88 3.81
C LEU A 63 -4.67 -1.57 4.49
N TRP A 64 -3.63 -1.56 5.30
CA TRP A 64 -3.15 -0.38 6.01
C TRP A 64 -1.78 0.01 5.50
N VAL A 65 -1.52 1.31 5.50
CA VAL A 65 -0.27 1.93 5.08
C VAL A 65 0.14 2.94 6.15
N SER A 66 1.36 2.82 6.66
CA SER A 66 2.05 3.91 7.35
C SER A 66 2.97 4.56 6.33
N SER A 67 2.66 5.79 5.92
CA SER A 67 3.53 6.57 5.04
C SER A 67 4.34 7.58 5.86
N PRO A 68 5.65 7.73 5.61
CA PRO A 68 6.46 8.79 6.20
C PRO A 68 6.12 10.18 5.63
N LEU A 69 5.37 10.26 4.52
CA LEU A 69 4.98 11.53 3.88
C LEU A 69 3.60 12.00 4.35
N SER A 70 2.61 11.10 4.33
CA SER A 70 1.20 11.44 4.60
C SER A 70 0.65 10.88 5.91
N GLY A 71 1.43 10.08 6.64
CA GLY A 71 0.99 9.41 7.85
C GLY A 71 0.16 8.14 7.59
N PRO A 72 -0.59 7.65 8.57
CA PRO A 72 -1.35 6.40 8.46
C PRO A 72 -2.57 6.55 7.55
N SER A 73 -2.84 5.52 6.74
CA SER A 73 -4.01 5.42 5.86
C SER A 73 -4.51 3.99 5.78
N HIS A 74 -5.81 3.80 5.57
CA HIS A 74 -6.42 2.48 5.45
C HIS A 74 -7.37 2.41 4.25
N PHE A 75 -7.32 1.27 3.56
CA PHE A 75 -8.03 1.05 2.30
C PHE A 75 -8.98 -0.14 2.47
N GLU A 76 -10.25 0.08 2.21
CA GLU A 76 -11.30 -0.94 2.29
C GLU A 76 -11.42 -1.72 0.98
N CYS A 77 -11.64 -3.02 1.07
CA CYS A 77 -11.90 -3.83 -0.10
C CYS A 77 -13.32 -3.55 -0.65
N LYS A 78 -13.41 -2.85 -1.78
CA LYS A 78 -14.66 -2.51 -2.49
C LYS A 78 -14.51 -2.91 -3.95
N ASP A 79 -15.45 -3.69 -4.47
CA ASP A 79 -15.46 -4.14 -5.86
C ASP A 79 -14.11 -4.73 -6.33
N LYS A 80 -13.49 -5.55 -5.46
CA LYS A 80 -12.19 -6.20 -5.65
C LYS A 80 -10.98 -5.23 -5.73
N GLN A 81 -11.15 -3.99 -5.30
CA GLN A 81 -10.11 -2.96 -5.21
C GLN A 81 -9.98 -2.45 -3.77
N PHE A 82 -8.85 -1.84 -3.44
CA PHE A 82 -8.59 -1.29 -2.10
C PHE A 82 -8.67 0.24 -2.15
N ILE A 83 -9.76 0.80 -1.61
CA ILE A 83 -10.12 2.21 -1.77
C ILE A 83 -10.15 2.92 -0.40
N GLU A 84 -9.57 4.11 -0.32
CA GLU A 84 -9.63 4.98 0.86
C GLU A 84 -10.96 5.75 0.91
N ASN A 85 -11.53 5.93 2.10
CA ASN A 85 -12.90 6.42 2.23
C ASN A 85 -13.09 7.91 1.96
N LYS A 86 -12.10 8.75 2.30
CA LYS A 86 -12.14 10.21 2.23
C LYS A 86 -11.76 10.71 0.83
N SER A 87 -10.59 10.32 0.33
CA SER A 87 -10.03 10.69 -0.98
C SER A 87 -10.63 9.90 -2.14
N LYS A 88 -11.27 8.74 -1.87
CA LYS A 88 -11.72 7.77 -2.89
C LYS A 88 -10.59 7.23 -3.75
N GLU A 89 -9.36 7.37 -3.29
CA GLU A 89 -8.18 6.92 -4.00
C GLU A 89 -7.96 5.42 -3.80
N GLU A 90 -7.48 4.77 -4.86
CA GLU A 90 -7.06 3.38 -4.81
C GLU A 90 -5.60 3.27 -4.34
N ILE A 91 -5.29 2.23 -3.55
CA ILE A 91 -3.98 2.08 -2.88
C ILE A 91 -2.79 2.12 -3.84
N THR A 92 -2.89 1.51 -5.02
CA THR A 92 -1.82 1.52 -6.02
C THR A 92 -1.60 2.93 -6.57
N GLY A 93 -2.68 3.67 -6.82
CA GLY A 93 -2.62 5.08 -7.22
C GLY A 93 -1.97 5.98 -6.15
N PHE A 94 -2.38 5.79 -4.89
CA PHE A 94 -1.80 6.50 -3.75
C PHE A 94 -0.28 6.29 -3.66
N ILE A 95 0.17 5.03 -3.69
CA ILE A 95 1.60 4.68 -3.57
C ILE A 95 2.39 5.27 -4.75
N LYS A 96 1.89 5.11 -5.99
CA LYS A 96 2.55 5.66 -7.18
C LYS A 96 2.80 7.16 -7.06
N LYS A 97 1.79 7.92 -6.63
CA LYS A 97 1.93 9.38 -6.46
C LYS A 97 3.01 9.75 -5.44
N GLU A 98 3.07 9.06 -4.31
CA GLU A 98 4.07 9.34 -3.28
C GLU A 98 5.49 9.03 -3.75
N ILE A 99 5.68 7.87 -4.39
CA ILE A 99 6.97 7.46 -4.95
C ILE A 99 7.42 8.39 -6.08
N GLU A 100 6.53 8.75 -7.01
CA GLU A 100 6.82 9.72 -8.07
C GLU A 100 7.19 11.10 -7.50
N SER A 101 6.52 11.54 -6.43
CA SER A 101 6.86 12.79 -5.73
C SER A 101 8.28 12.75 -5.15
N ILE A 102 8.71 11.62 -4.59
CA ILE A 102 10.09 11.43 -4.09
C ILE A 102 11.09 11.51 -5.24
N ILE A 103 10.86 10.76 -6.32
CA ILE A 103 11.73 10.74 -7.51
C ILE A 103 11.88 12.16 -8.08
N ASN A 104 10.76 12.85 -8.26
CA ASN A 104 10.75 14.21 -8.82
C ASN A 104 11.46 15.23 -7.92
N LYS A 105 11.36 15.09 -6.59
CA LYS A 105 12.10 15.95 -5.64
C LYS A 105 13.61 15.71 -5.69
N ARG A 106 14.04 14.46 -5.94
CA ARG A 106 15.47 14.13 -6.07
C ARG A 106 16.06 14.61 -7.40
N ASN A 107 15.32 14.48 -8.51
CA ASN A 107 15.79 14.93 -9.84
C ASN A 107 15.90 16.46 -10.01
N LYS A 108 15.25 17.24 -9.14
CA LYS A 108 15.32 18.72 -9.16
C LYS A 108 16.48 19.29 -8.33
N ARG A 109 17.23 18.44 -7.61
CA ARG A 109 18.42 18.81 -6.84
C ARG A 109 19.67 18.50 -7.66
#